data_AF-A0A5C3PYI3-F1
#
_entry.id   AF-A0A5C3PYI3-F1
#
_cell.length_a   1.000
_cell.length_b   1.000
_cell.length_c   1.000
_cell.angle_alpha   90.00
_cell.angle_beta   90.00
_cell.angle_gamma   90.00
#
_symmetry.space_group_name_H-M   'P 1'
#
loop_
_entity.id
_entity.type
_entity.pdbx_description
1 polymer ?
#
loop_
_entity_poly.entity_id
_entity_poly.type
_entity_poly.pdbx_seq_one_letter_code
_entity_poly.pdbx_strand_id
1 'polypeptide(L)'
;MSLARAAGAVVGPSKRAGTTLLQRRAASSHAHDEHHHEEYHDTNVYEPEVFNTPFWRRAAIAAVGIVAFYKYAPAPGDENPIAKYISSTMTPAKVYQDVSFKHLIGSAQISDDTKLMVDAKPPVVHRYRYPQRFEQYSPHLQPVGIKVSVGDVVVKRD
;
A
#
# COMPACT_ATOMS: atom_id res chain seq x y z
N MET A 1 17.21 -34.25 29.93
CA MET A 1 15.94 -34.50 29.21
C MET A 1 15.84 -33.48 28.10
N SER A 2 16.30 -33.82 26.90
CA SER A 2 16.42 -32.91 25.76
C SER A 2 15.60 -33.49 24.61
N LEU A 3 14.47 -32.87 24.29
CA LEU A 3 13.58 -33.30 23.22
C LEU A 3 13.87 -32.50 21.96
N ALA A 4 14.89 -32.93 21.22
CA ALA A 4 15.09 -32.54 19.84
C ALA A 4 14.05 -33.26 18.96
N ARG A 5 12.87 -32.63 18.78
CA ARG A 5 11.98 -32.96 17.66
C ARG A 5 12.33 -32.06 16.48
N ALA A 6 13.37 -32.45 15.75
CA ALA A 6 13.55 -32.07 14.37
C ALA A 6 12.62 -32.96 13.53
N ALA A 7 11.45 -32.44 13.17
CA ALA A 7 10.50 -33.11 12.29
C ALA A 7 10.14 -32.16 11.13
N GLY A 8 10.48 -32.58 9.91
CA GLY A 8 9.70 -32.24 8.73
C GLY A 8 10.01 -30.92 8.03
N ALA A 9 11.25 -30.72 7.57
CA ALA A 9 11.45 -29.90 6.38
C ALA A 9 10.98 -30.69 5.15
N VAL A 10 9.67 -30.64 4.86
CA VAL A 10 9.12 -30.99 3.54
C VAL A 10 8.51 -29.70 2.99
N VAL A 11 9.39 -28.86 2.44
CA VAL A 11 9.00 -27.76 1.57
C VAL A 11 8.58 -28.39 0.24
N GLY A 12 7.31 -28.74 0.14
CA GLY A 12 6.71 -29.04 -1.16
C GLY A 12 6.69 -27.76 -1.99
N PRO A 13 7.15 -27.77 -3.25
CA PRO A 13 6.97 -26.62 -4.12
C PRO A 13 5.47 -26.41 -4.32
N SER A 14 4.98 -25.29 -3.79
CA SER A 14 3.69 -24.72 -4.16
C SER A 14 3.62 -24.67 -5.68
N LYS A 15 2.76 -25.51 -6.25
CA LYS A 15 2.31 -25.35 -7.63
C LYS A 15 1.56 -24.02 -7.65
N ARG A 16 2.31 -22.93 -7.87
CA ARG A 16 1.75 -21.67 -8.34
C ARG A 16 0.97 -22.04 -9.59
N ALA A 17 -0.36 -22.01 -9.49
CA ALA A 17 -1.22 -22.00 -10.65
C ALA A 17 -0.77 -20.80 -11.46
N GLY A 18 -0.02 -21.07 -12.53
CA GLY A 18 0.27 -20.07 -13.54
C GLY A 18 -1.06 -19.68 -14.13
N THR A 19 -1.60 -18.55 -13.70
CA THR A 19 -2.60 -17.84 -14.46
C THR A 19 -1.89 -17.45 -15.76
N THR A 20 -2.11 -18.24 -16.80
CA THR A 20 -1.80 -17.81 -18.15
C THR A 20 -2.71 -16.63 -18.43
N LEU A 21 -2.24 -15.43 -18.08
CA LEU A 21 -2.76 -14.21 -18.65
C LEU A 21 -2.45 -14.30 -20.14
N LEU A 22 -3.40 -14.83 -20.90
CA LEU A 22 -3.48 -14.61 -22.34
C LEU A 22 -3.64 -13.10 -22.52
N GLN A 23 -2.50 -12.41 -22.49
CA GLN A 23 -2.35 -11.03 -22.86
C GLN A 23 -2.65 -10.96 -24.35
N ARG A 24 -3.94 -10.81 -24.70
CA ARG A 24 -4.34 -10.35 -26.03
C ARG A 24 -3.84 -8.92 -26.15
N ARG A 25 -2.61 -8.75 -26.66
CA ARG A 25 -2.23 -7.48 -27.28
C ARG A 25 -3.17 -7.29 -28.47
N ALA A 26 -4.10 -6.36 -28.36
CA ALA A 26 -4.65 -5.71 -29.54
C ALA A 26 -3.48 -4.91 -30.15
N ALA A 27 -2.75 -5.54 -31.05
CA ALA A 27 -1.73 -4.86 -31.82
C ALA A 27 -2.45 -3.96 -32.84
N SER A 28 -2.62 -2.69 -32.49
CA SER A 28 -2.87 -1.65 -33.48
C SER A 28 -1.55 -1.35 -34.20
N SER A 29 -1.17 -2.19 -35.15
CA SER A 29 -0.14 -1.86 -36.14
C SER A 29 -0.81 -1.11 -37.27
N HIS A 30 -0.94 0.20 -37.12
CA HIS A 30 -1.25 1.10 -38.21
C HIS A 30 0.06 1.43 -38.91
N ALA A 31 0.36 0.67 -39.97
CA ALA A 31 1.39 1.00 -40.95
C ALA A 31 0.65 1.13 -42.29
N HIS A 32 0.64 2.34 -42.84
CA HIS A 32 0.12 2.61 -44.17
C HIS A 32 1.14 2.16 -45.20
N ASP A 33 0.77 1.24 -46.10
CA ASP A 33 0.99 1.44 -47.54
C ASP A 33 0.27 0.40 -48.42
N GLU A 34 -0.14 0.89 -49.59
CA GLU A 34 -0.43 0.20 -50.87
C GLU A 34 -1.71 -0.68 -51.03
N HIS A 35 -2.74 0.00 -51.54
CA HIS A 35 -3.72 -0.42 -52.56
C HIS A 35 -3.85 -1.92 -52.92
N HIS A 36 -4.76 -2.62 -52.25
CA HIS A 36 -5.53 -3.73 -52.85
C HIS A 36 -6.99 -3.63 -52.38
N HIS A 37 -7.92 -3.42 -53.31
CA HIS A 37 -9.36 -3.58 -53.06
C HIS A 37 -9.67 -5.08 -52.96
N GLU A 38 -9.32 -5.68 -51.83
CA GLU A 38 -9.83 -7.00 -51.43
C GLU A 38 -11.22 -6.75 -50.83
N GLU A 39 -12.24 -6.93 -51.66
CA GLU A 39 -13.63 -7.00 -51.23
C GLU A 39 -13.79 -8.27 -50.39
N TYR A 40 -13.51 -8.17 -49.08
CA TYR A 40 -13.87 -9.20 -48.11
C TYR A 40 -15.40 -9.24 -48.04
N HIS A 41 -16.01 -10.00 -48.94
CA HIS A 41 -17.36 -10.48 -48.77
C HIS A 41 -17.37 -11.27 -47.47
N ASP A 42 -18.12 -10.78 -46.49
CA ASP A 42 -18.37 -11.49 -45.25
C ASP A 42 -19.16 -12.76 -45.58
N THR A 43 -18.45 -13.86 -45.77
CA THR A 43 -19.03 -15.17 -46.09
C THR A 43 -19.67 -15.84 -44.89
N ASN A 44 -19.65 -15.19 -43.71
CA ASN A 44 -20.32 -15.71 -42.54
C ASN A 44 -21.82 -15.46 -42.65
N VAL A 45 -22.59 -16.54 -42.75
CA VAL A 45 -24.04 -16.50 -42.64
C VAL A 45 -24.38 -16.24 -41.17
N TYR A 46 -24.68 -14.99 -40.83
CA TYR A 46 -25.22 -14.64 -39.51
C TYR A 46 -26.67 -15.10 -39.43
N GLU A 47 -26.94 -16.03 -38.51
CA GLU A 47 -28.32 -16.38 -38.21
C GLU A 47 -29.05 -15.14 -37.66
N PRO A 48 -30.30 -14.88 -38.08
CA PRO A 48 -31.06 -13.73 -37.60
C PRO A 48 -31.22 -13.83 -36.08
N GLU A 49 -30.85 -12.77 -35.36
CA GLU A 49 -30.93 -12.73 -33.90
C GLU A 49 -32.38 -12.79 -33.42
N VAL A 50 -32.84 -14.00 -33.11
CA VAL A 50 -34.15 -14.26 -32.50
C VAL A 50 -34.03 -14.40 -30.99
N PHE A 51 -35.05 -14.00 -30.24
CA PHE A 51 -35.08 -14.06 -28.77
C PHE A 51 -35.00 -15.47 -28.16
N ASN A 52 -34.89 -16.52 -29.00
CA ASN A 52 -34.73 -17.91 -28.59
C ASN A 52 -33.28 -18.43 -28.81
N THR A 53 -32.29 -17.53 -28.94
CA THR A 53 -30.89 -17.97 -28.97
C THR A 53 -30.41 -18.41 -27.58
N PRO A 54 -29.36 -19.25 -27.49
CA PRO A 54 -28.79 -19.67 -26.21
C PRO A 54 -28.36 -18.51 -25.31
N PHE A 55 -28.02 -17.36 -25.91
CA PHE A 55 -27.70 -16.13 -25.19
C PHE A 55 -28.91 -15.61 -24.42
N TRP A 56 -30.05 -15.40 -25.08
CA TRP A 56 -31.27 -14.90 -24.44
C TRP A 56 -31.83 -15.87 -23.40
N ARG A 57 -31.69 -17.19 -23.62
CA ARG A 57 -32.05 -18.20 -22.61
C ARG A 57 -31.20 -18.07 -21.34
N ARG A 58 -29.89 -17.88 -21.49
CA ARG A 58 -28.98 -17.66 -20.35
C ARG A 58 -29.27 -16.32 -19.66
N ALA A 59 -29.55 -15.27 -20.42
CA ALA A 59 -29.94 -13.96 -19.89
C ALA A 59 -31.25 -14.03 -19.08
N ALA A 60 -32.25 -14.76 -19.58
CA ALA A 60 -33.51 -14.98 -18.85
C ALA A 60 -33.30 -15.78 -17.56
N ILE A 61 -32.49 -16.84 -17.58
CA ILE A 61 -32.13 -17.61 -16.37
C ILE A 61 -31.39 -16.71 -15.37
N ALA A 62 -30.45 -15.90 -15.84
CA ALA A 62 -29.73 -14.96 -14.99
C ALA A 62 -30.66 -13.90 -14.37
N ALA A 63 -31.58 -13.35 -15.16
CA ALA A 63 -32.57 -12.38 -14.69
C ALA A 63 -33.49 -12.99 -13.61
N VAL A 64 -33.99 -14.22 -13.84
CA VAL A 64 -34.77 -14.96 -12.83
C VAL A 64 -33.94 -15.24 -11.58
N GLY A 65 -32.67 -15.63 -11.75
CA GLY A 65 -31.74 -15.85 -10.65
C GLY A 65 -31.52 -14.61 -9.79
N ILE A 66 -31.38 -13.42 -10.40
CA ILE A 66 -31.23 -12.14 -9.70
C ILE A 66 -32.50 -11.80 -8.91
N VAL A 67 -33.68 -11.95 -9.54
CA VAL A 67 -34.97 -11.68 -8.87
C VAL A 67 -35.19 -12.64 -7.70
N ALA A 68 -34.90 -13.93 -7.90
CA ALA A 68 -34.98 -14.93 -6.84
C ALA A 68 -34.01 -14.63 -5.70
N PHE A 69 -32.78 -14.23 -6.03
CA PHE A 69 -31.80 -13.80 -5.04
C PHE A 69 -32.30 -12.58 -4.26
N TYR A 70 -32.82 -11.54 -4.91
CA TYR A 70 -33.33 -10.37 -4.19
C TYR A 70 -34.52 -10.69 -3.27
N LYS A 71 -35.39 -11.62 -3.67
CA LYS A 71 -36.59 -11.96 -2.91
C LYS A 71 -36.33 -12.92 -1.74
N TYR A 72 -35.39 -13.85 -1.91
CA TYR A 72 -35.10 -14.94 -0.96
C TYR A 72 -33.72 -14.84 -0.31
N ALA A 73 -32.91 -13.82 -0.64
CA ALA A 73 -31.68 -13.58 0.10
C ALA A 73 -32.02 -13.30 1.57
N PRO A 74 -31.31 -13.96 2.50
CA PRO A 74 -31.50 -13.71 3.93
C PRO A 74 -31.23 -12.24 4.24
N ALA A 75 -32.02 -11.68 5.16
CA ALA A 75 -31.77 -10.31 5.61
C ALA A 75 -30.43 -10.25 6.37
N PRO A 76 -29.75 -9.08 6.38
CA PRO A 76 -28.54 -8.91 7.18
C PRO A 76 -28.88 -9.11 8.67
N GLY A 77 -28.50 -10.27 9.22
CA GLY A 77 -28.80 -10.64 10.61
C GLY A 77 -29.48 -12.00 10.78
N ASP A 78 -29.99 -12.62 9.71
CA ASP A 78 -30.56 -13.97 9.79
C ASP A 78 -29.47 -15.05 9.92
N GLU A 79 -29.74 -16.07 10.74
CA GLU A 79 -28.87 -17.24 10.94
C GLU A 79 -28.75 -18.08 9.66
N ASN A 80 -27.84 -17.69 8.76
CA ASN A 80 -27.52 -18.46 7.56
C ASN A 80 -26.44 -19.51 7.87
N PRO A 81 -26.69 -20.81 7.63
CA PRO A 81 -25.70 -21.87 7.88
C PRO A 81 -24.41 -21.67 7.07
N ILE A 82 -24.51 -21.06 5.88
CA ILE A 82 -23.36 -20.72 5.03
C ILE A 82 -22.52 -19.63 5.71
N ALA A 83 -23.17 -18.58 6.24
CA ALA A 83 -22.47 -17.51 6.94
C ALA A 83 -21.77 -18.03 8.22
N LYS A 84 -22.43 -18.93 8.97
CA LYS A 84 -21.85 -19.58 10.15
C LYS A 84 -20.64 -20.45 9.81
N TYR A 85 -20.71 -21.18 8.70
CA TYR A 85 -19.57 -21.96 8.20
C TYR A 85 -18.39 -21.05 7.82
N ILE A 86 -18.65 -19.99 7.04
CA ILE A 86 -17.64 -19.01 6.66
C ILE A 86 -17.01 -18.37 7.91
N SER A 87 -17.83 -17.94 8.88
CA SER A 87 -17.32 -17.32 10.12
C SER A 87 -16.48 -18.27 10.97
N SER A 88 -16.74 -19.59 10.91
CA SER A 88 -15.96 -20.58 11.64
C SER A 88 -14.56 -20.83 11.05
N THR A 89 -14.41 -20.63 9.74
CA THR A 89 -13.13 -20.81 9.03
C THR A 89 -12.32 -19.50 8.96
N MET A 90 -13.01 -18.36 9.01
CA MET A 90 -12.37 -17.05 9.01
C MET A 90 -11.69 -16.74 10.33
N THR A 91 -10.64 -15.89 10.26
CA THR A 91 -9.99 -15.36 11.45
C THR A 91 -10.97 -14.50 12.25
N PRO A 92 -11.06 -14.66 13.59
CA PRO A 92 -11.98 -13.88 14.41
C PRO A 92 -11.70 -12.38 14.32
N ALA A 93 -12.77 -11.57 14.35
CA ALA A 93 -12.68 -10.10 14.29
C ALA A 93 -11.76 -9.51 15.37
N LYS A 94 -11.71 -10.13 16.55
CA LYS A 94 -10.83 -9.71 17.65
C LYS A 94 -9.35 -9.68 17.27
N VAL A 95 -8.89 -10.64 16.46
CA VAL A 95 -7.48 -10.69 16.04
C VAL A 95 -7.15 -9.50 15.16
N TYR A 96 -8.04 -9.13 14.23
CA TYR A 96 -7.86 -7.94 13.40
C TYR A 96 -7.89 -6.66 14.22
N GLN A 97 -8.78 -6.55 15.21
CA GLN A 97 -8.81 -5.42 16.14
C GLN A 97 -7.49 -5.28 16.89
N ASP A 98 -6.96 -6.38 17.44
CA ASP A 98 -5.70 -6.38 18.18
C ASP A 98 -4.51 -5.99 17.26
N VAL A 99 -4.49 -6.48 16.02
CA VAL A 99 -3.46 -6.13 15.02
C VAL A 99 -3.55 -4.65 14.64
N SER A 100 -4.75 -4.14 14.36
CA SER A 100 -4.97 -2.72 14.05
C SER A 100 -4.59 -1.82 15.23
N PHE A 101 -4.92 -2.22 16.45
CA PHE A 101 -4.57 -1.48 17.67
C PHE A 101 -3.06 -1.45 17.89
N LYS A 102 -2.37 -2.58 17.71
CA LYS A 102 -0.91 -2.64 17.76
C LYS A 102 -0.27 -1.72 16.72
N HIS A 103 -0.79 -1.72 15.49
CA HIS A 103 -0.29 -0.83 14.44
C HIS A 103 -0.54 0.66 14.78
N LEU A 104 -1.70 0.98 15.34
CA LEU A 104 -2.03 2.33 15.79
C LEU A 104 -1.02 2.82 16.83
N ILE A 105 -0.73 2.01 17.86
CA ILE A 105 0.28 2.34 18.88
C ILE A 105 1.65 2.53 18.25
N GLY A 106 2.09 1.60 17.39
CA GLY A 106 3.38 1.71 16.72
C GLY A 106 3.49 2.98 15.86
N SER A 107 2.42 3.35 15.16
CA SER A 107 2.40 4.58 14.36
C SER A 107 2.48 5.85 15.21
N ALA A 108 1.87 5.86 16.39
CA ALA A 108 1.96 6.97 17.32
C ALA A 108 3.39 7.13 17.85
N GLN A 109 4.04 6.03 18.24
CA GLN A 109 5.43 6.02 18.69
C GLN A 109 6.39 6.53 17.61
N ILE A 110 6.25 6.03 16.37
CA ILE A 110 7.07 6.48 15.24
C ILE A 110 6.88 7.98 14.96
N SER A 111 5.65 8.48 15.07
CA SER A 111 5.37 9.92 14.95
C SER A 111 6.13 10.74 15.99
N ASP A 112 6.12 10.28 17.24
CA ASP A 112 6.78 11.01 18.34
C ASP A 112 8.30 10.96 18.24
N ASP A 113 8.86 9.80 17.86
CA ASP A 113 10.30 9.67 17.57
C ASP A 113 10.72 10.56 16.40
N THR A 114 9.89 10.64 15.36
CA THR A 114 10.14 11.52 14.21
C THR A 114 10.14 12.98 14.63
N LYS A 115 9.17 13.42 15.46
CA LYS A 115 9.16 14.78 16.00
C LYS A 115 10.42 15.07 16.81
N LEU A 116 10.83 14.14 17.67
CA LEU A 116 12.04 14.30 18.49
C LEU A 116 13.29 14.48 17.61
N MET A 117 13.42 13.68 16.55
CA MET A 117 14.54 13.78 15.61
C MET A 117 14.50 15.05 14.76
N VAL A 118 13.31 15.52 14.36
CA VAL A 118 13.13 16.75 13.58
C VAL A 118 13.40 18.00 14.43
N ASP A 119 12.98 18.00 15.70
CA ASP A 119 13.21 19.11 16.62
C ASP A 119 14.68 19.20 17.08
N ALA A 120 15.43 18.09 17.01
CA ALA A 120 16.85 18.06 17.32
C ALA A 120 17.66 18.90 16.33
N LYS A 121 17.93 20.16 16.68
CA LYS A 121 18.86 21.02 15.94
C LYS A 121 20.30 20.77 16.40
N PRO A 122 21.27 20.66 15.49
CA PRO A 122 22.68 20.67 15.89
C PRO A 122 23.00 22.00 16.61
N PRO A 123 23.97 22.01 17.53
CA PRO A 123 24.39 23.24 18.17
C PRO A 123 24.83 24.25 17.11
N VAL A 124 24.45 25.52 17.29
CA VAL A 124 24.79 26.59 16.34
C VAL A 124 26.29 26.84 16.41
N VAL A 125 27.02 26.46 15.36
CA VAL A 125 28.47 26.69 15.25
C VAL A 125 28.73 27.85 14.31
N HIS A 126 29.34 28.92 14.84
CA HIS A 126 29.85 30.02 14.03
C HIS A 126 31.33 29.80 13.73
N ARG A 127 31.69 29.80 12.43
CA ARG A 127 33.07 29.62 11.99
C ARG A 127 33.80 30.96 11.96
N TYR A 128 34.75 31.14 12.87
CA TYR A 128 35.63 32.30 12.90
C TYR A 128 37.05 31.91 12.53
N ARG A 129 37.73 32.76 11.75
CA ARG A 129 39.15 32.60 11.44
C ARG A 129 40.04 32.78 12.69
N TYR A 130 39.59 33.59 13.64
CA TYR A 130 40.32 33.94 14.86
C TYR A 130 39.40 33.80 16.08
N PRO A 131 39.41 32.65 16.78
CA PRO A 131 38.59 32.45 17.98
C PRO A 131 39.07 33.26 19.18
N GLN A 132 40.33 33.69 19.19
CA GLN A 132 40.93 34.50 20.27
C GLN A 132 40.28 35.88 20.44
N ARG A 133 39.49 36.34 19.45
CA ARG A 133 38.83 37.65 19.47
C ARG A 133 37.75 37.78 20.54
N PHE A 134 37.23 36.66 21.07
CA PHE A 134 36.27 36.69 22.16
C PHE A 134 36.89 37.12 23.49
N GLU A 135 38.19 36.84 23.69
CA GLU A 135 38.95 37.24 24.88
C GLU A 135 39.64 38.59 24.70
N GLN A 136 39.79 39.06 23.46
CA GLN A 136 40.41 40.34 23.14
C GLN A 136 39.38 41.47 23.12
N TYR A 137 39.49 42.37 24.10
CA TYR A 137 38.77 43.63 24.13
C TYR A 137 39.75 44.80 24.17
N SER A 138 39.31 45.95 23.64
CA SER A 138 40.10 47.17 23.76
C SER A 138 40.17 47.61 25.22
N PRO A 139 41.37 47.84 25.79
CA PRO A 139 41.50 48.34 27.17
C PRO A 139 40.97 49.77 27.34
N HIS A 140 40.89 50.53 26.24
CA HIS A 140 40.44 51.91 26.22
C HIS A 140 39.18 52.00 25.34
N LEU A 141 38.13 52.70 25.79
CA LEU A 141 36.83 52.90 25.10
C LEU A 141 35.72 51.85 25.31
N GLN A 142 35.74 51.07 26.39
CA GLN A 142 34.55 50.29 26.77
C GLN A 142 33.71 51.03 27.83
N PRO A 143 32.50 51.50 27.49
CA PRO A 143 31.55 51.98 28.49
C PRO A 143 31.18 50.86 29.47
N VAL A 144 30.95 51.26 30.71
CA VAL A 144 30.60 50.33 31.81
C VAL A 144 29.30 49.59 31.46
N GLY A 145 29.33 48.26 31.50
CA GLY A 145 28.15 47.41 31.26
C GLY A 145 27.96 46.86 29.84
N ILE A 146 28.81 47.20 28.85
CA ILE A 146 28.67 46.70 27.45
C ILE A 146 29.54 45.45 27.18
N LYS A 147 30.12 44.85 28.22
CA LYS A 147 30.86 43.59 28.06
C LYS A 147 29.89 42.46 27.75
N VAL A 148 29.96 41.93 26.54
CA VAL A 148 29.25 40.69 26.18
C VAL A 148 29.87 39.55 27.00
N SER A 149 29.05 38.87 27.80
CA SER A 149 29.49 37.66 28.50
C SER A 149 29.71 36.54 27.49
N VAL A 150 30.92 36.00 27.44
CA VAL A 150 31.33 34.91 26.54
C VAL A 150 31.54 33.58 27.27
N GLY A 151 31.14 33.48 28.54
CA GLY A 151 31.34 32.28 29.36
C GLY A 151 30.69 31.00 28.83
N ASP A 152 29.57 31.14 28.10
CA ASP A 152 28.86 30.00 27.49
C ASP A 152 29.39 29.63 26.08
N VAL A 153 30.38 30.35 25.56
CA VAL A 153 30.93 30.10 24.22
C VAL A 153 32.18 29.23 24.34
N VAL A 154 32.12 28.03 23.76
CA VAL A 154 33.24 27.09 23.74
C VAL A 154 33.83 26.98 22.34
N VAL A 155 35.15 27.09 22.22
CA VAL A 155 35.86 26.83 20.96
C VAL A 155 35.82 25.33 20.68
N LYS A 156 35.23 24.96 19.54
CA LYS A 156 35.22 23.58 19.06
C LYS A 156 36.67 23.12 18.81
N ARG A 157 37.13 22.13 19.58
CA ARG A 157 38.39 21.40 19.34
C ARG A 157 38.07 20.21 18.43
N ASP A 158 39.01 19.87 17.53
CA ASP A 158 38.93 18.64 16.72
C ASP A 158 38.91 17.40 17.62
#